data_AF-A0AAU0M362-F1
#
_entry.id   AF-A0AAU0M362-F1
#
_cell.length_a   1.000
_cell.length_b   1.000
_cell.length_c   1.000
_cell.angle_alpha   90.00
_cell.angle_beta   90.00
_cell.angle_gamma   90.00
#
_symmetry.space_group_name_H-M   'P 1'
#
loop_
_entity.id
_entity.type
_entity.pdbx_description
1 polymer ?
#
loop_
_entity_poly.entity_id
_entity_poly.type
_entity_poly.pdbx_seq_one_letter_code
_entity_poly.pdbx_strand_id
1 'polypeptide(L)'
;MNFDELKKTWQEQPTDEDLQNPNLKYYKEVGNIMGKLRKNIKREFISWVVCMGFLFLVPMLPIYKIEGYAAFAYYFFIVQISLSSLLYYRRFFYLVKSTKKIELLASKEHLLKLYYDLKYAVETYRIAAYVMIPQALFLYLIMIAQNRTTIWFDRLYHFKETFQQEPNFIVWLILSAIVSILLVVGLTEIMIRCYYSRYITQIKEKLDQMETE
;
A
#
# COMPACT_ATOMS: atom_id res chain seq x y z
N MET A 1 52.95 -3.10 -23.76
CA MET A 1 51.64 -2.53 -23.39
C MET A 1 50.56 -3.49 -23.87
N ASN A 2 49.77 -4.02 -22.95
CA ASN A 2 48.74 -5.01 -23.26
C ASN A 2 47.49 -4.31 -23.81
N PHE A 3 46.93 -4.77 -24.92
CA PHE A 3 45.69 -4.21 -25.50
C PHE A 3 44.51 -4.27 -24.51
N ASP A 4 44.51 -5.26 -23.62
CA ASP A 4 43.51 -5.38 -22.56
C ASP A 4 43.63 -4.29 -21.48
N GLU A 5 44.83 -3.79 -21.21
CA GLU A 5 45.01 -2.65 -20.29
C GLU A 5 44.48 -1.38 -20.93
N LEU A 6 44.80 -1.12 -22.20
CA LEU A 6 44.29 0.03 -22.94
C LEU A 6 42.76 0.02 -23.03
N LYS A 7 42.15 -1.15 -23.20
CA LYS A 7 40.69 -1.30 -23.25
C LYS A 7 40.03 -1.04 -21.89
N LYS A 8 40.67 -1.45 -20.79
CA LYS A 8 40.23 -1.10 -19.43
C LYS A 8 40.33 0.39 -19.17
N THR A 9 41.47 1.00 -19.49
CA THR A 9 41.67 2.45 -19.30
C THR A 9 40.71 3.27 -20.15
N TRP A 10 40.36 2.81 -21.36
CA TRP A 10 39.37 3.46 -22.23
C TRP A 10 37.92 3.31 -21.73
N GLN A 11 37.60 2.22 -21.04
CA GLN A 11 36.29 2.02 -20.40
C GLN A 11 36.16 2.74 -19.05
N GLU A 12 37.28 3.04 -18.41
CA GLU A 12 37.37 3.78 -17.15
C GLU A 12 37.46 5.30 -17.35
N GLN A 13 37.58 5.78 -18.59
CA GLN A 13 37.50 7.21 -18.88
C GLN A 13 36.08 7.73 -18.62
N PRO A 14 35.92 8.81 -17.83
CA PRO A 14 34.61 9.42 -17.62
C PRO A 14 34.04 9.87 -18.96
N THR A 15 32.80 9.50 -19.23
CA THR A 15 32.06 9.93 -20.43
C THR A 15 31.84 11.44 -20.36
N ASP A 16 31.71 12.16 -21.48
CA ASP A 16 31.41 13.61 -21.47
C ASP A 16 30.16 14.00 -20.64
N GLU A 17 29.22 13.07 -20.41
CA GLU A 17 28.10 13.22 -19.47
C GLU A 17 28.51 13.26 -17.99
N ASP A 18 29.54 12.52 -17.57
CA ASP A 18 30.06 12.51 -16.19
C ASP A 18 30.84 13.81 -15.88
N LEU A 19 31.44 14.43 -16.90
CA LEU A 19 32.20 15.68 -16.77
C LEU A 19 31.30 16.92 -16.60
N GLN A 20 30.02 16.85 -16.97
CA GLN A 20 29.10 18.00 -16.92
C GLN A 20 28.27 18.10 -15.65
N ASN A 21 28.18 17.05 -14.81
CA ASN A 21 27.40 17.12 -13.57
C ASN A 21 28.00 16.23 -12.45
N PRO A 22 28.70 16.80 -11.45
CA PRO A 22 29.31 16.02 -10.37
C PRO A 22 28.30 15.20 -9.56
N ASN A 23 27.00 15.55 -9.66
CA ASN A 23 25.91 14.87 -8.96
C ASN A 23 25.25 13.72 -9.76
N LEU A 24 25.76 13.36 -10.95
CA LEU A 24 25.17 12.33 -11.81
C LEU A 24 25.01 10.97 -11.09
N LYS A 25 25.97 10.63 -10.22
CA LYS A 25 25.95 9.42 -9.39
C LYS A 25 24.74 9.39 -8.44
N TYR A 26 24.44 10.50 -7.77
CA TYR A 26 23.30 10.62 -6.85
C TYR A 26 21.97 10.45 -7.60
N TYR A 27 21.85 11.05 -8.79
CA TYR A 27 20.66 10.90 -9.62
C TYR A 27 20.45 9.46 -10.11
N LYS A 28 21.51 8.75 -10.48
CA LYS A 28 21.46 7.34 -10.90
C LYS A 28 21.06 6.41 -9.74
N GLU A 29 21.56 6.68 -8.53
CA GLU A 29 21.17 5.94 -7.32
C GLU A 29 19.68 6.13 -6.99
N VAL A 30 19.18 7.36 -7.06
CA VAL A 30 17.74 7.65 -6.86
C VAL A 30 16.88 6.98 -7.93
N GLY A 31 17.32 6.99 -9.19
CA GLY A 31 16.65 6.27 -10.28
C GLY A 31 16.51 4.78 -10.00
N ASN A 32 17.56 4.15 -9.46
CA ASN A 32 17.52 2.74 -9.04
C ASN A 32 16.55 2.49 -7.86
N ILE A 33 16.53 3.37 -6.86
CA ILE A 33 15.56 3.33 -5.75
C ILE A 33 14.13 3.38 -6.30
N MET A 34 13.87 4.32 -7.22
CA MET A 34 12.56 4.48 -7.84
C MET A 34 12.16 3.27 -8.70
N GLY A 35 13.13 2.64 -9.37
CA GLY A 35 12.93 1.39 -10.09
C GLY A 35 12.47 0.24 -9.17
N LYS A 36 13.11 0.09 -8.01
CA LYS A 36 12.71 -0.89 -6.98
C LYS A 36 11.32 -0.61 -6.43
N LEU A 37 11.04 0.65 -6.09
CA LEU A 37 9.73 1.08 -5.61
C LEU A 37 8.62 0.75 -6.62
N ARG A 38 8.83 1.05 -7.91
CA ARG A 38 7.88 0.73 -8.99
C ARG A 38 7.58 -0.76 -9.09
N LYS A 39 8.61 -1.62 -8.95
CA LYS A 39 8.43 -3.08 -8.97
C LYS A 39 7.61 -3.56 -7.77
N ASN A 40 7.86 -3.00 -6.59
CA ASN A 40 7.10 -3.31 -5.37
C ASN A 40 5.62 -2.91 -5.51
N ILE A 41 5.33 -1.68 -5.95
CA ILE A 41 3.96 -1.22 -6.18
C ILE A 41 3.21 -2.12 -7.17
N LYS A 42 3.88 -2.53 -8.27
CA LYS A 42 3.28 -3.46 -9.24
C LYS A 42 2.97 -4.82 -8.60
N ARG A 43 3.87 -5.33 -7.75
CA ARG A 43 3.66 -6.58 -7.01
C ARG A 43 2.49 -6.45 -6.04
N GLU A 44 2.41 -5.36 -5.29
CA GLU A 44 1.30 -5.07 -4.38
C GLU A 44 -0.03 -5.01 -5.14
N PHE A 45 -0.08 -4.37 -6.30
CA PHE A 45 -1.28 -4.34 -7.15
C PHE A 45 -1.71 -5.75 -7.57
N ILE A 46 -0.77 -6.60 -8.02
CA ILE A 46 -1.08 -7.98 -8.41
C ILE A 46 -1.59 -8.77 -7.20
N SER A 47 -0.91 -8.67 -6.05
CA SER A 47 -1.34 -9.32 -4.80
C SER A 47 -2.73 -8.86 -4.39
N TRP A 48 -3.03 -7.57 -4.51
CA TRP A 48 -4.35 -7.01 -4.22
C TRP A 48 -5.43 -7.56 -5.17
N VAL A 49 -5.17 -7.62 -6.48
CA VAL A 49 -6.11 -8.21 -7.46
C VAL A 49 -6.40 -9.68 -7.12
N VAL A 50 -5.37 -10.46 -6.77
CA VAL A 50 -5.52 -11.87 -6.38
C VAL A 50 -6.35 -12.00 -5.10
N CYS A 51 -6.05 -11.20 -4.06
CA CYS A 51 -6.83 -11.19 -2.82
C CYS A 51 -8.29 -10.80 -3.07
N MET A 52 -8.54 -9.83 -3.95
CA MET A 52 -9.89 -9.37 -4.24
C MET A 52 -10.68 -10.39 -5.05
N GLY A 53 -10.03 -11.05 -6.02
CA GLY A 53 -10.61 -12.19 -6.73
C GLY A 53 -10.95 -13.34 -5.78
N PHE A 54 -10.07 -13.63 -4.82
CA PHE A 54 -10.35 -14.63 -3.79
C PHE A 54 -11.57 -14.26 -2.92
N LEU A 55 -11.62 -13.02 -2.38
CA LEU A 55 -12.76 -12.56 -1.58
C LEU A 55 -14.08 -12.61 -2.36
N PHE A 56 -14.05 -12.32 -3.66
CA PHE A 56 -15.25 -12.43 -4.49
C PHE A 56 -15.79 -13.87 -4.59
N LEU A 57 -14.91 -14.87 -4.51
CA LEU A 57 -15.26 -16.29 -4.57
C LEU A 57 -15.63 -16.89 -3.21
N VAL A 58 -15.31 -16.23 -2.09
CA VAL A 58 -15.56 -16.74 -0.73
C VAL A 58 -17.03 -17.15 -0.51
N PRO A 59 -18.04 -16.35 -0.89
CA PRO A 59 -19.45 -16.72 -0.68
C PRO A 59 -19.91 -17.95 -1.47
N MET A 60 -19.18 -18.35 -2.51
CA MET A 60 -19.47 -19.55 -3.30
C MET A 60 -18.99 -20.83 -2.61
N LEU A 61 -18.12 -20.72 -1.60
CA LEU A 61 -17.65 -21.87 -0.86
C LEU A 61 -18.75 -22.39 0.08
N PRO A 62 -18.96 -23.73 0.15
CA PRO A 62 -20.06 -24.32 0.92
C PRO A 62 -19.99 -24.05 2.44
N ILE A 63 -18.79 -23.73 2.96
CA ILE A 63 -18.56 -23.39 4.37
C ILE A 63 -19.03 -21.96 4.68
N TYR A 64 -18.99 -21.07 3.69
CA TYR A 64 -19.28 -19.64 3.83
C TYR A 64 -20.50 -19.24 2.99
N LYS A 65 -21.52 -20.09 2.93
CA LYS A 65 -22.79 -19.73 2.30
C LYS A 65 -23.38 -18.53 3.03
N ILE A 66 -23.23 -17.36 2.43
CA ILE A 66 -23.81 -16.10 2.89
C ILE A 66 -25.07 -15.91 2.06
N GLU A 67 -26.23 -15.96 2.72
CA GLU A 67 -27.54 -15.89 2.05
C GLU A 67 -28.32 -14.62 2.46
N GLY A 68 -29.30 -14.25 1.64
CA GLY A 68 -30.20 -13.12 1.90
C GLY A 68 -29.50 -11.74 1.84
N TYR A 69 -29.96 -10.80 2.67
CA TYR A 69 -29.46 -9.41 2.70
C TYR A 69 -27.99 -9.30 3.11
N ALA A 70 -27.46 -10.30 3.84
CA ALA A 70 -26.05 -10.36 4.21
C ALA A 70 -25.13 -10.54 3.00
N ALA A 71 -25.58 -11.26 1.97
CA ALA A 71 -24.82 -11.46 0.72
C ALA A 71 -24.70 -10.13 -0.03
N PHE A 72 -25.80 -9.37 -0.11
CA PHE A 72 -25.78 -8.04 -0.70
C PHE A 72 -24.83 -7.10 0.06
N ALA A 73 -24.90 -7.07 1.40
CA ALA A 73 -24.01 -6.27 2.22
C ALA A 73 -22.52 -6.65 2.00
N TYR A 74 -22.23 -7.95 1.91
CA TYR A 74 -20.88 -8.47 1.65
C TYR A 74 -20.32 -7.93 0.32
N TYR A 75 -21.04 -8.11 -0.79
CA TYR A 75 -20.60 -7.61 -2.09
C TYR A 75 -20.53 -6.08 -2.13
N PHE A 76 -21.43 -5.37 -1.45
CA PHE A 76 -21.39 -3.93 -1.34
C PHE A 76 -20.09 -3.44 -0.69
N PHE A 77 -19.67 -4.06 0.43
CA PHE A 77 -18.41 -3.70 1.08
C PHE A 77 -17.18 -4.06 0.24
N ILE A 78 -17.20 -5.18 -0.48
CA ILE A 78 -16.16 -5.54 -1.45
C ILE A 78 -16.03 -4.46 -2.54
N VAL A 79 -17.14 -3.99 -3.09
CA VAL A 79 -17.11 -2.92 -4.11
C VAL A 79 -16.57 -1.61 -3.53
N GLN A 80 -16.99 -1.23 -2.32
CA GLN A 80 -16.46 -0.04 -1.62
C GLN A 80 -14.94 -0.12 -1.41
N ILE A 81 -14.45 -1.24 -0.87
CA ILE A 81 -13.01 -1.51 -0.69
C ILE A 81 -12.28 -1.45 -2.04
N SER A 82 -12.89 -1.99 -3.10
CA SER A 82 -12.31 -1.97 -4.44
C SER A 82 -12.15 -0.54 -4.97
N LEU A 83 -13.19 0.27 -4.80
CA LEU A 83 -13.21 1.66 -5.26
C LEU A 83 -12.20 2.51 -4.50
N SER A 84 -12.12 2.39 -3.18
CA SER A 84 -11.12 3.08 -2.35
C SER A 84 -9.69 2.69 -2.74
N SER A 85 -9.46 1.40 -3.00
CA SER A 85 -8.14 0.90 -3.43
C SER A 85 -7.75 1.45 -4.80
N LEU A 86 -8.69 1.51 -5.75
CA LEU A 86 -8.45 2.06 -7.09
C LEU A 86 -8.04 3.53 -7.07
N LEU A 87 -8.64 4.35 -6.19
CA LEU A 87 -8.25 5.76 -6.01
C LEU A 87 -6.79 5.88 -5.56
N TYR A 88 -6.35 5.00 -4.65
CA TYR A 88 -4.96 4.90 -4.22
C TYR A 88 -4.02 4.51 -5.37
N TYR A 89 -4.33 3.41 -6.09
CA TYR A 89 -3.48 2.93 -7.18
C TYR A 89 -3.37 3.94 -8.31
N ARG A 90 -4.42 4.72 -8.59
CA ARG A 90 -4.38 5.82 -9.55
C ARG A 90 -3.32 6.86 -9.20
N ARG A 91 -3.16 7.21 -7.92
CA ARG A 91 -2.16 8.19 -7.46
C ARG A 91 -0.74 7.65 -7.61
N PHE A 92 -0.51 6.40 -7.21
CA PHE A 92 0.78 5.75 -7.41
C PHE A 92 1.12 5.54 -8.88
N PHE A 93 0.13 5.26 -9.73
CA PHE A 93 0.31 5.21 -11.17
C PHE A 93 0.76 6.56 -11.74
N TYR A 94 0.18 7.67 -11.26
CA TYR A 94 0.61 9.01 -11.66
C TYR A 94 2.06 9.30 -11.27
N LEU A 95 2.47 8.93 -10.04
CA LEU A 95 3.85 9.05 -9.57
C LEU A 95 4.82 8.19 -10.40
N VAL A 96 4.44 6.95 -10.69
CA VAL A 96 5.21 6.03 -11.55
C VAL A 96 5.33 6.56 -12.98
N LYS A 97 4.28 7.19 -13.52
CA LYS A 97 4.29 7.80 -14.86
C LYS A 97 5.16 9.05 -14.89
N SER A 98 5.10 9.90 -13.85
CA SER A 98 5.94 11.09 -13.70
C SER A 98 7.43 10.73 -13.68
N THR A 99 7.79 9.66 -12.98
CA THR A 99 9.17 9.17 -12.83
C THR A 99 9.72 8.36 -13.99
N LYS A 100 8.90 8.00 -15.00
CA LYS A 100 9.39 7.31 -16.21
C LYS A 100 10.16 8.23 -17.15
N LYS A 101 9.99 9.55 -17.03
CA LYS A 101 10.83 10.54 -17.72
C LYS A 101 12.16 10.65 -16.98
N ILE A 102 12.98 9.62 -17.11
CA ILE A 102 14.24 9.42 -16.39
C ILE A 102 15.31 10.47 -16.78
N GLU A 103 15.18 11.07 -17.96
CA GLU A 103 16.03 12.19 -18.43
C GLU A 103 15.83 13.50 -17.63
N LEU A 104 14.78 13.62 -16.80
CA LEU A 104 14.48 14.83 -16.02
C LEU A 104 14.99 14.79 -14.57
N LEU A 105 15.71 13.74 -14.17
CA LEU A 105 16.33 13.67 -12.84
C LEU A 105 17.60 14.55 -12.72
N ALA A 106 18.04 15.25 -13.78
CA ALA A 106 19.27 16.03 -13.81
C ALA A 106 19.25 17.35 -13.00
N SER A 107 18.25 17.57 -12.13
CA SER A 107 18.14 18.80 -11.34
C SER A 107 17.62 18.56 -9.91
N LYS A 108 18.19 19.32 -8.96
CA LYS A 108 17.81 19.34 -7.54
C LYS A 108 16.32 19.57 -7.33
N GLU A 109 15.70 20.45 -8.11
CA GLU A 109 14.27 20.76 -8.01
C GLU A 109 13.40 19.53 -8.31
N HIS A 110 13.80 18.73 -9.30
CA HIS A 110 13.08 17.51 -9.66
C HIS A 110 13.21 16.43 -8.58
N LEU A 111 14.38 16.31 -7.96
CA LEU A 111 14.59 15.37 -6.85
C LEU A 111 13.79 15.77 -5.61
N LEU A 112 13.75 17.06 -5.28
CA LEU A 112 12.97 17.61 -4.19
C LEU A 112 11.47 17.43 -4.43
N LYS A 113 10.99 17.70 -5.65
CA LYS A 113 9.61 17.42 -6.05
C LYS A 113 9.26 15.94 -5.91
N LEU A 114 10.15 15.04 -6.34
CA LEU A 114 9.96 13.59 -6.22
C LEU A 114 9.82 13.16 -4.74
N TYR A 115 10.67 13.70 -3.86
CA TYR A 115 10.58 13.44 -2.43
C TYR A 115 9.21 13.82 -1.86
N TYR A 116 8.72 15.03 -2.16
CA TYR A 116 7.42 15.48 -1.68
C TYR A 116 6.26 14.72 -2.31
N ASP A 117 6.32 14.40 -3.61
CA ASP A 117 5.32 13.58 -4.30
C ASP A 117 5.23 12.17 -3.68
N LEU A 118 6.38 11.57 -3.34
CA LEU A 118 6.43 10.27 -2.69
C LEU A 118 5.88 10.32 -1.26
N LYS A 119 6.30 11.30 -0.47
CA LYS A 119 5.77 11.52 0.89
C LYS A 119 4.25 11.68 0.88
N TYR A 120 3.74 12.48 -0.06
CA TYR A 120 2.32 12.70 -0.25
C TYR A 120 1.58 11.41 -0.68
N ALA A 121 2.16 10.63 -1.59
CA ALA A 121 1.58 9.36 -2.01
C ALA A 121 1.48 8.36 -0.84
N VAL A 122 2.49 8.30 0.03
CA VAL A 122 2.50 7.45 1.23
C VAL A 122 1.44 7.90 2.24
N GLU A 123 1.28 9.21 2.44
CA GLU A 123 0.22 9.72 3.33
C GLU A 123 -1.17 9.41 2.77
N THR A 124 -1.35 9.54 1.45
CA THR A 124 -2.60 9.17 0.77
C THR A 124 -2.90 7.68 0.95
N TYR A 125 -1.88 6.82 0.88
CA TYR A 125 -2.04 5.39 1.17
C TYR A 125 -2.48 5.12 2.59
N ARG A 126 -1.88 5.79 3.58
CA ARG A 126 -2.27 5.69 4.99
C ARG A 126 -3.74 6.05 5.18
N ILE A 127 -4.16 7.19 4.63
CA ILE A 127 -5.55 7.65 4.71
C ILE A 127 -6.48 6.66 4.03
N ALA A 128 -6.15 6.17 2.83
CA ALA A 128 -6.96 5.18 2.13
C ALA A 128 -7.12 3.89 2.95
N ALA A 129 -6.04 3.40 3.56
CA ALA A 129 -6.07 2.23 4.44
C ALA A 129 -6.98 2.45 5.65
N TYR A 130 -6.91 3.62 6.30
CA TYR A 130 -7.77 3.96 7.44
C TYR A 130 -9.25 4.09 7.06
N VAL A 131 -9.53 4.66 5.90
CA VAL A 131 -10.90 4.75 5.36
C VAL A 131 -11.49 3.36 5.11
N MET A 132 -10.67 2.34 4.87
CA MET A 132 -11.09 0.96 4.60
C MET A 132 -11.28 0.10 5.87
N ILE A 133 -10.85 0.58 7.04
CA ILE A 133 -10.93 -0.19 8.30
C ILE A 133 -12.38 -0.56 8.64
N PRO A 134 -13.36 0.37 8.67
CA PRO A 134 -14.73 0.03 9.03
C PRO A 134 -15.33 -1.05 8.12
N GLN A 135 -15.10 -0.98 6.82
CA GLN A 135 -15.57 -1.94 5.83
C GLN A 135 -14.91 -3.30 6.03
N ALA A 136 -13.61 -3.31 6.35
CA ALA A 136 -12.89 -4.55 6.67
C ALA A 136 -13.44 -5.21 7.95
N LEU A 137 -13.81 -4.44 8.96
CA LEU A 137 -14.47 -4.96 10.16
C LEU A 137 -15.84 -5.58 9.85
N PHE A 138 -16.64 -4.95 8.99
CA PHE A 138 -17.91 -5.52 8.56
C PHE A 138 -17.71 -6.83 7.81
N LEU A 139 -16.74 -6.90 6.89
CA LEU A 139 -16.40 -8.15 6.20
C LEU A 139 -15.93 -9.23 7.16
N TYR A 140 -15.07 -8.87 8.13
CA TYR A 140 -14.61 -9.78 9.17
C TYR A 140 -15.76 -10.37 9.99
N LEU A 141 -16.72 -9.53 10.40
CA LEU A 141 -17.90 -9.95 11.14
C LEU A 141 -18.74 -10.94 10.33
N ILE A 142 -19.01 -10.63 9.05
CA ILE A 142 -19.76 -11.50 8.14
C ILE A 142 -19.02 -12.85 7.97
N MET A 143 -17.70 -12.81 7.78
CA MET A 143 -16.91 -14.02 7.57
C MET A 143 -16.86 -14.93 8.81
N ILE A 144 -16.79 -14.37 10.01
CA ILE A 144 -16.83 -15.14 11.26
C ILE A 144 -18.21 -15.71 11.53
N ALA A 145 -19.26 -14.94 11.24
CA ALA A 145 -20.62 -15.39 11.47
C ALA A 145 -21.06 -16.51 10.50
N GLN A 146 -20.37 -16.68 9.37
CA GLN A 146 -20.61 -17.74 8.38
C GLN A 146 -22.10 -17.81 8.00
N ASN A 147 -22.73 -19.00 8.10
CA ASN A 147 -24.15 -19.21 7.80
C ASN A 147 -25.10 -18.60 8.87
N ARG A 148 -24.58 -18.03 9.97
CA ARG A 148 -25.37 -17.36 11.02
C ARG A 148 -25.35 -15.84 10.92
N THR A 149 -24.83 -15.28 9.82
CA THR A 149 -24.69 -13.84 9.64
C THR A 149 -25.98 -13.06 9.88
N THR A 150 -27.12 -13.57 9.42
CA THR A 150 -28.43 -12.94 9.62
C THR A 150 -28.86 -12.91 11.09
N ILE A 151 -28.59 -13.98 11.84
CA ILE A 151 -28.86 -14.06 13.30
C ILE A 151 -27.97 -13.06 14.05
N TRP A 152 -26.72 -12.92 13.65
CA TRP A 152 -25.79 -11.97 14.26
C TRP A 152 -26.20 -10.52 14.01
N PHE A 153 -26.66 -10.20 12.79
CA PHE A 153 -27.19 -8.88 12.49
C PHE A 153 -28.47 -8.57 13.26
N ASP A 154 -29.37 -9.54 13.41
CA ASP A 154 -30.60 -9.36 14.20
C ASP A 154 -30.29 -9.10 15.69
N ARG A 155 -29.33 -9.85 16.25
CA ARG A 155 -28.82 -9.63 17.63
C ARG A 155 -28.20 -8.25 17.83
N LEU A 156 -27.49 -7.74 16.82
CA LEU A 156 -26.91 -6.40 16.83
C LEU A 156 -27.97 -5.30 16.68
N TYR A 157 -29.02 -5.55 15.88
CA TYR A 157 -30.13 -4.62 15.72
C TYR A 157 -30.92 -4.48 17.03
N HIS A 158 -31.20 -5.60 17.70
CA HIS A 158 -31.84 -5.65 19.02
C HIS A 158 -30.82 -5.57 20.17
N PHE A 159 -29.86 -4.65 20.08
CA PHE A 159 -28.72 -4.56 21.01
C PHE A 159 -29.10 -4.59 22.49
N LYS A 160 -30.15 -3.84 22.87
CA LYS A 160 -30.59 -3.73 24.28
C LYS A 160 -31.08 -5.07 24.84
N GLU A 161 -31.84 -5.82 24.04
CA GLU A 161 -32.39 -7.11 24.43
C GLU A 161 -31.29 -8.18 24.47
N THR A 162 -30.43 -8.20 23.45
CA THR A 162 -29.26 -9.08 23.39
C THR A 162 -28.30 -8.83 24.54
N PHE A 163 -28.09 -7.58 24.97
CA PHE A 163 -27.22 -7.27 26.11
C PHE A 163 -27.77 -7.83 27.43
N GLN A 164 -29.09 -7.84 27.59
CA GLN A 164 -29.73 -8.39 28.78
C GLN A 164 -29.74 -9.92 28.79
N GLN A 165 -29.92 -10.54 27.62
CA GLN A 165 -30.04 -11.99 27.49
C GLN A 165 -28.68 -12.70 27.33
N GLU A 166 -27.77 -12.13 26.55
CA GLU A 166 -26.44 -12.69 26.22
C GLU A 166 -25.33 -11.62 26.31
N PRO A 167 -25.03 -11.05 27.50
CA PRO A 167 -24.01 -10.01 27.66
C PRO A 167 -22.63 -10.46 27.19
N ASN A 168 -22.30 -11.75 27.36
CA ASN A 168 -21.02 -12.33 26.96
C ASN A 168 -20.76 -12.21 25.45
N PHE A 169 -21.80 -12.36 24.62
CA PHE A 169 -21.68 -12.23 23.17
C PHE A 169 -21.27 -10.82 22.77
N ILE A 170 -21.90 -9.80 23.37
CA ILE A 170 -21.61 -8.40 23.08
C ILE A 170 -20.22 -8.00 23.56
N VAL A 171 -19.83 -8.42 24.77
CA VAL A 171 -18.48 -8.15 25.30
C VAL A 171 -17.41 -8.78 24.40
N TRP A 172 -17.61 -10.03 23.99
CA TRP A 172 -16.69 -10.71 23.07
C TRP A 172 -16.63 -10.01 21.71
N LEU A 173 -17.77 -9.56 21.16
CA LEU A 173 -17.82 -8.85 19.89
C LEU A 173 -17.06 -7.52 19.97
N ILE A 174 -17.29 -6.72 21.01
CA ILE A 174 -16.59 -5.44 21.21
C ILE A 174 -15.08 -5.68 21.37
N LEU A 175 -14.68 -6.65 22.18
CA LEU A 175 -13.27 -6.96 22.41
C LEU A 175 -12.59 -7.44 21.13
N SER A 176 -13.25 -8.31 20.34
CA SER A 176 -12.74 -8.75 19.04
C SER A 176 -12.60 -7.59 18.04
N ALA A 177 -13.57 -6.66 18.02
CA ALA A 177 -13.51 -5.47 17.18
C ALA A 177 -12.33 -4.56 17.56
N ILE A 178 -12.11 -4.30 18.86
CA ILE A 178 -10.98 -3.49 19.33
C ILE A 178 -9.64 -4.14 18.96
N VAL A 179 -9.50 -5.45 19.23
CA VAL A 179 -8.27 -6.18 18.90
C VAL A 179 -8.01 -6.17 17.39
N SER A 180 -9.04 -6.39 16.57
CA SER A 180 -8.89 -6.36 15.11
C SER A 180 -8.52 -4.99 14.57
N ILE A 181 -9.08 -3.89 15.11
CA ILE A 181 -8.67 -2.52 14.76
C ILE A 181 -7.19 -2.30 15.09
N LEU A 182 -6.77 -2.62 16.31
CA LEU A 182 -5.38 -2.45 16.74
C LEU A 182 -4.41 -3.25 15.85
N LEU A 183 -4.79 -4.48 15.52
CA LEU A 183 -4.00 -5.35 14.65
C LEU A 183 -3.89 -4.77 13.24
N VAL A 184 -5.02 -4.34 12.63
CA VAL A 184 -5.03 -3.76 11.28
C VAL A 184 -4.24 -2.45 11.22
N VAL A 185 -4.43 -1.55 12.18
CA VAL A 185 -3.67 -0.29 12.26
C VAL A 185 -2.18 -0.57 12.45
N GLY A 186 -1.83 -1.47 13.38
CA GLY A 186 -0.44 -1.85 13.64
C GLY A 186 0.24 -2.45 12.41
N LEU A 187 -0.39 -3.42 11.74
CA LEU A 187 0.14 -4.00 10.50
C LEU A 187 0.28 -2.97 9.38
N THR A 188 -0.69 -2.06 9.25
CA THR A 188 -0.65 -0.99 8.23
C THR A 188 0.54 -0.06 8.48
N GLU A 189 0.75 0.40 9.71
CA GLU A 189 1.88 1.25 10.06
C GLU A 189 3.23 0.54 9.91
N ILE A 190 3.32 -0.74 10.28
CA ILE A 190 4.53 -1.55 10.06
C ILE A 190 4.82 -1.68 8.56
N MET A 191 3.81 -1.99 7.74
CA MET A 191 3.98 -2.07 6.29
C MET A 191 4.43 -0.73 5.71
N ILE A 192 3.81 0.39 6.10
CA ILE A 192 4.20 1.72 5.62
C ILE A 192 5.66 2.04 5.97
N ARG A 193 6.07 1.77 7.21
CA ARG A 193 7.45 2.00 7.66
C ARG A 193 8.45 1.15 6.89
N CYS A 194 8.18 -0.15 6.75
CA CYS A 194 9.10 -1.09 6.10
C CYS A 194 9.19 -0.89 4.58
N TYR A 195 8.05 -0.68 3.91
CA TYR A 195 8.00 -0.65 2.45
C TYR A 195 8.22 0.73 1.86
N TYR A 196 7.83 1.82 2.53
CA TYR A 196 7.82 3.14 1.93
C TYR A 196 8.74 4.13 2.63
N SER A 197 8.75 4.14 3.97
CA SER A 197 9.54 5.10 4.73
C SER A 197 11.04 4.96 4.49
N ARG A 198 11.54 3.73 4.30
CA ARG A 198 12.95 3.48 3.95
C ARG A 198 13.38 4.16 2.64
N TYR A 199 12.53 4.16 1.62
CA TYR A 199 12.85 4.81 0.35
C TYR A 199 12.81 6.33 0.45
N ILE A 200 11.87 6.88 1.23
CA ILE A 200 11.80 8.32 1.51
C ILE A 200 13.07 8.79 2.21
N THR A 201 13.53 8.07 3.24
CA THR A 201 14.75 8.41 3.97
C THR A 201 15.98 8.35 3.08
N GLN A 202 16.12 7.31 2.24
CA GLN A 202 17.24 7.21 1.31
C GLN A 202 17.28 8.35 0.29
N ILE A 203 16.11 8.76 -0.23
CA ILE A 203 16.04 9.90 -1.15
C ILE A 203 16.42 11.21 -0.43
N LYS A 204 15.97 11.38 0.83
CA LYS A 204 16.32 12.54 1.64
C LYS A 204 17.81 12.62 1.93
N GLU A 205 18.42 11.53 2.40
CA GLU A 205 19.87 11.47 2.68
C GLU A 205 20.70 11.85 1.45
N LYS A 206 20.28 11.42 0.26
CA LYS A 206 20.96 11.73 -1.01
C LYS A 206 20.77 13.19 -1.41
N LEU A 207 19.59 13.77 -1.15
CA LEU A 207 19.34 15.19 -1.37
C LEU A 207 20.18 16.07 -0.43
N ASP A 208 20.30 15.68 0.84
CA ASP A 208 21.09 16.39 1.85
C ASP A 208 22.60 16.32 1.50
N GLN A 209 23.09 15.18 1.01
CA GLN A 209 24.48 15.02 0.52
C GLN A 209 24.80 15.99 -0.63
N MET A 210 23.88 16.16 -1.58
CA MET A 210 24.02 17.13 -2.68
C MET A 210 23.96 18.60 -2.26
N GLU A 211 23.48 18.91 -1.05
CA GLU A 211 23.44 20.27 -0.50
C GLU A 211 24.69 20.61 0.32
N THR A 212 25.43 19.57 0.74
CA THR A 212 26.64 19.72 1.56
C THR A 212 27.93 19.76 0.73
N GLU A 213 27.90 19.23 -0.49
CA GLU A 213 28.95 19.31 -1.53
C GLU A 213 28.79 20.58 -2.39
#